data_AF-A0AAU3I2T8-F1
#
_entry.id   AF-A0AAU3I2T8-F1
#
_cell.length_a   1.000
_cell.length_b   1.000
_cell.length_c   1.000
_cell.angle_alpha   90.00
_cell.angle_beta   90.00
_cell.angle_gamma   90.00
#
_symmetry.space_group_name_H-M   'P 1'
#
loop_
_entity.id
_entity.type
_entity.pdbx_description
1 polymer ?
#
loop_
_entity_poly.entity_id
_entity_poly.type
_entity_poly.pdbx_seq_one_letter_code
_entity_poly.pdbx_strand_id
1 'polypeptide(L)'
;MKTSRRTAVLLLSAGLMLTGCSSPTDTPASEGYRGPTLPARTAEGGHWKEGPAKPVQHKPYPYDLYTHCGIKWARFGGRWWVLDTVFPGVEQVRGKRPSRYTQTLAGYMTLIGPDTANFDAAGMPTLQFVPARKNPPGCE
;
A
#
# COMPACT_ATOMS: atom_id res chain seq x y z
N MET A 1 -35.61 47.86 61.87
CA MET A 1 -35.46 48.39 60.49
C MET A 1 -35.29 47.22 59.53
N LYS A 2 -35.93 47.30 58.35
CA LYS A 2 -35.99 46.28 57.28
C LYS A 2 -34.69 46.22 56.45
N THR A 3 -34.60 45.17 55.60
CA THR A 3 -33.69 44.90 54.45
C THR A 3 -32.38 44.16 54.75
N SER A 4 -31.87 43.23 53.94
CA SER A 4 -32.33 42.51 52.74
C SER A 4 -31.38 41.33 52.51
N ARG A 5 -31.89 40.21 51.93
CA ARG A 5 -31.08 39.14 51.30
C ARG A 5 -30.24 39.71 50.14
N ARG A 6 -29.07 39.11 49.85
CA ARG A 6 -28.60 38.81 48.48
C ARG A 6 -27.36 37.89 48.47
N THR A 7 -27.47 36.91 47.58
CA THR A 7 -26.58 35.82 47.19
C THR A 7 -25.48 36.30 46.23
N ALA A 8 -24.26 35.72 46.28
CA ALA A 8 -23.30 35.49 45.17
C ALA A 8 -21.98 34.93 45.78
N VAL A 9 -21.55 33.68 45.62
CA VAL A 9 -21.16 32.88 44.43
C VAL A 9 -19.76 33.24 43.87
N LEU A 10 -18.89 32.21 43.84
CA LEU A 10 -17.70 31.95 42.98
C LEU A 10 -16.38 32.69 43.25
N LEU A 11 -15.30 31.90 43.42
CA LEU A 11 -14.03 31.90 42.64
C LEU A 11 -12.99 31.03 43.38
N LEU A 12 -12.15 30.21 42.78
CA LEU A 12 -12.14 29.50 41.50
C LEU A 12 -11.01 28.47 41.64
N SER A 13 -11.35 27.21 41.39
CA SER A 13 -10.52 26.11 40.87
C SER A 13 -8.99 26.22 40.98
N ALA A 14 -8.43 25.50 41.94
CA ALA A 14 -7.01 25.16 41.98
C ALA A 14 -6.68 24.04 40.99
N GLY A 15 -5.63 24.26 40.18
CA GLY A 15 -4.65 23.24 39.80
C GLY A 15 -5.08 22.12 38.87
N LEU A 16 -5.37 22.43 37.59
CA LEU A 16 -5.31 21.43 36.52
C LEU A 16 -3.85 21.23 36.10
N MET A 17 -3.15 20.28 36.73
CA MET A 17 -1.86 19.78 36.25
C MET A 17 -2.10 18.97 34.97
N LEU A 18 -1.92 19.62 33.82
CA LEU A 18 -1.93 18.98 32.51
C LEU A 18 -0.67 18.12 32.36
N THR A 19 -0.79 16.84 32.70
CA THR A 19 0.07 15.77 32.21
C THR A 19 -0.08 15.69 30.69
N GLY A 20 0.79 16.39 29.97
CA GLY A 20 0.90 16.30 28.52
C GLY A 20 1.45 14.92 28.13
N CYS A 21 0.57 14.01 27.75
CA CYS A 21 0.96 12.86 26.93
C CYS A 21 1.39 13.40 25.56
N SER A 22 2.70 13.48 25.32
CA SER A 22 3.23 13.66 23.97
C SER A 22 2.93 12.39 23.17
N SER A 23 1.75 12.32 22.56
CA SER A 23 1.49 11.34 21.51
C SER A 23 2.40 11.68 20.33
N PRO A 24 3.17 10.72 19.79
CA PRO A 24 3.92 10.96 18.57
C PRO A 24 2.91 11.37 17.49
N THR A 25 3.15 12.52 16.88
CA THR A 25 2.38 12.99 15.74
C THR A 25 2.54 11.96 14.63
N ASP A 26 1.47 11.21 14.36
CA ASP A 26 1.30 10.44 13.13
C ASP A 26 1.41 11.42 11.96
N THR A 27 2.65 11.64 11.55
CA THR A 27 2.94 12.21 10.24
C THR A 27 2.37 11.19 9.27
N PRO A 28 1.52 11.56 8.29
CA PRO A 28 1.10 10.63 7.26
C PRO A 28 2.36 10.27 6.48
N ALA A 29 3.03 9.21 6.91
CA ALA A 29 4.10 8.60 6.17
C ALA A 29 3.43 8.14 4.88
N SER A 30 3.75 8.84 3.79
CA SER A 30 3.66 8.28 2.44
C SER A 30 4.01 6.80 2.53
N GLU A 31 3.00 5.92 2.45
CA GLU A 31 3.14 4.46 2.54
C GLU A 31 3.78 3.87 1.27
N GLY A 32 4.68 4.64 0.65
CA GLY A 32 5.53 4.17 -0.44
C GLY A 32 6.79 3.51 0.13
N TYR A 33 7.21 2.40 -0.46
CA TYR A 33 8.54 1.85 -0.25
C TYR A 33 9.61 2.95 -0.40
N ARG A 34 10.37 3.24 0.67
CA ARG A 34 11.46 4.24 0.72
C ARG A 34 12.84 3.66 0.36
N GLY A 35 12.89 2.41 -0.09
CA GLY A 35 14.15 1.79 -0.44
C GLY A 35 14.72 2.29 -1.77
N PRO A 36 15.89 1.76 -2.18
CA PRO A 36 16.54 2.16 -3.42
C PRO A 36 15.64 1.89 -4.63
N THR A 37 15.75 2.74 -5.64
CA THR A 37 15.09 2.53 -6.93
C THR A 37 15.54 1.22 -7.57
N LEU A 38 14.58 0.47 -8.12
CA LEU A 38 14.81 -0.83 -8.76
C LEU A 38 15.00 -0.68 -10.28
N PRO A 39 15.79 -1.56 -10.92
CA PRO A 39 15.93 -1.54 -12.38
C PRO A 39 14.69 -2.13 -13.06
N ALA A 40 14.37 -1.62 -14.25
CA ALA A 40 13.36 -2.21 -15.12
C ALA A 40 13.67 -3.68 -15.42
N ARG A 41 12.63 -4.51 -15.44
CA ARG A 41 12.73 -5.93 -15.80
C ARG A 41 12.08 -6.19 -17.15
N THR A 42 12.55 -7.25 -17.79
CA THR A 42 11.92 -7.86 -18.96
C THR A 42 11.45 -9.26 -18.56
N ALA A 43 10.28 -9.68 -19.05
CA ALA A 43 9.84 -11.05 -18.86
C ALA A 43 10.75 -11.98 -19.68
N GLU A 44 11.34 -12.98 -19.03
CA GLU A 44 12.11 -14.02 -19.70
C GLU A 44 11.12 -15.08 -20.20
N GLY A 45 11.07 -15.30 -21.52
CA GLY A 45 10.18 -16.29 -22.11
C GLY A 45 10.37 -17.67 -21.45
N GLY A 46 9.28 -18.23 -20.92
CA GLY A 46 9.28 -19.56 -20.28
C GLY A 46 9.63 -19.59 -18.79
N HIS A 47 10.08 -18.48 -18.18
CA HIS A 47 10.49 -18.44 -16.77
C HIS A 47 9.68 -17.41 -15.98
N TRP A 48 8.44 -17.79 -15.65
CA TRP A 48 7.52 -16.96 -14.88
C TRP A 48 8.02 -16.70 -13.45
N LYS A 49 8.06 -15.43 -13.03
CA LYS A 49 8.39 -15.05 -11.64
C LYS A 49 7.12 -14.77 -10.83
N GLU A 50 6.89 -15.56 -9.79
CA GLU A 50 5.73 -15.42 -8.88
C GLU A 50 6.06 -14.76 -7.53
N GLY A 51 7.34 -14.46 -7.30
CA GLY A 51 7.83 -14.14 -5.95
C GLY A 51 7.75 -15.34 -4.98
N PRO A 52 8.07 -15.13 -3.69
CA PRO A 52 8.08 -16.20 -2.70
C PRO A 52 6.67 -16.52 -2.18
N ALA A 53 6.49 -17.74 -1.67
CA ALA A 53 5.24 -18.15 -0.99
C ALA A 53 4.99 -17.38 0.32
N LYS A 54 6.04 -16.85 0.96
CA LYS A 54 5.98 -16.08 2.21
C LYS A 54 6.86 -14.81 2.07
N PRO A 55 6.37 -13.74 1.41
CA PRO A 55 7.12 -12.52 1.21
C PRO A 55 7.35 -11.78 2.53
N VAL A 56 8.52 -11.18 2.68
CA VAL A 56 8.80 -10.25 3.76
C VAL A 56 8.15 -8.92 3.44
N GLN A 57 7.48 -8.32 4.42
CA GLN A 57 6.84 -7.02 4.27
C GLN A 57 7.86 -5.94 3.85
N HIS A 58 7.43 -5.02 2.99
CA HIS A 58 8.24 -3.94 2.40
C HIS A 58 9.48 -4.39 1.63
N LYS A 59 9.59 -5.67 1.28
CA LYS A 59 10.63 -6.17 0.39
C LYS A 59 10.05 -6.41 -1.02
N PRO A 60 10.59 -5.74 -2.06
CA PRO A 60 10.16 -5.98 -3.43
C PRO A 60 10.72 -7.32 -3.93
N TYR A 61 9.89 -8.08 -4.65
CA TYR A 61 10.27 -9.34 -5.27
C TYR A 61 10.00 -9.32 -6.77
N PRO A 62 10.90 -9.87 -7.61
CA PRO A 62 10.63 -10.08 -9.03
C PRO A 62 9.30 -10.79 -9.21
N TYR A 63 8.39 -10.14 -9.94
CA TYR A 63 7.07 -10.64 -10.23
C TYR A 63 6.72 -10.35 -11.68
N ASP A 64 6.12 -11.33 -12.34
CA ASP A 64 5.58 -11.20 -13.68
C ASP A 64 4.06 -11.17 -13.54
N LEU A 65 3.44 -10.08 -13.97
CA LEU A 65 2.00 -9.86 -13.86
C LEU A 65 1.34 -10.21 -15.18
N TYR A 66 0.30 -11.04 -15.11
CA TYR A 66 -0.42 -11.45 -16.31
C TYR A 66 -1.45 -10.39 -16.68
N THR A 67 -1.33 -9.85 -17.88
CA THR A 67 -2.10 -8.67 -18.32
C THR A 67 -3.23 -8.99 -19.29
N HIS A 68 -3.26 -10.19 -19.89
CA HIS A 68 -4.22 -10.51 -20.95
C HIS A 68 -5.70 -10.41 -20.51
N CYS A 69 -6.00 -10.74 -19.24
CA CYS A 69 -7.33 -10.67 -18.65
C CYS A 69 -7.61 -9.34 -17.94
N GLY A 70 -6.94 -8.26 -18.33
CA GLY A 70 -7.20 -6.92 -17.77
C GLY A 70 -6.70 -6.71 -16.34
N ILE A 71 -5.69 -7.48 -15.90
CA ILE A 71 -4.96 -7.25 -14.64
C ILE A 71 -5.88 -7.24 -13.40
N LYS A 72 -6.92 -8.09 -13.38
CA LYS A 72 -7.86 -8.10 -12.25
C LYS A 72 -7.33 -8.87 -11.03
N TRP A 73 -6.58 -9.94 -11.26
CA TRP A 73 -6.18 -10.87 -10.20
C TRP A 73 -4.69 -11.17 -10.28
N ALA A 74 -4.07 -11.37 -9.11
CA ALA A 74 -2.68 -11.78 -8.99
C ALA A 74 -2.53 -12.81 -7.88
N ARG A 75 -1.63 -13.79 -8.06
CA ARG A 75 -1.27 -14.74 -6.99
C ARG A 75 0.09 -14.37 -6.46
N PHE A 76 0.17 -14.04 -5.17
CA PHE A 76 1.42 -13.63 -4.53
C PHE A 76 1.38 -13.98 -3.04
N GLY A 77 2.51 -14.42 -2.48
CA GLY A 77 2.56 -14.81 -1.06
C GLY A 77 1.56 -15.90 -0.70
N GLY A 78 1.38 -16.88 -1.59
CA GLY A 78 0.52 -18.05 -1.34
C GLY A 78 -0.98 -17.80 -1.44
N ARG A 79 -1.45 -16.57 -1.72
CA ARG A 79 -2.88 -16.24 -1.80
C ARG A 79 -3.24 -15.39 -3.02
N TRP A 80 -4.54 -15.32 -3.28
CA TRP A 80 -5.12 -14.49 -4.34
C TRP A 80 -5.33 -13.06 -3.88
N TRP A 81 -5.04 -12.15 -4.79
CA TRP A 81 -5.18 -10.72 -4.67
C TRP A 81 -6.04 -10.19 -5.81
N VAL A 82 -6.82 -9.14 -5.54
CA VAL A 82 -7.63 -8.44 -6.53
C VAL A 82 -7.15 -7.02 -6.65
N LEU A 83 -7.05 -6.52 -7.89
CA LEU A 83 -6.73 -5.13 -8.14
C LEU A 83 -7.80 -4.25 -7.51
N ASP A 84 -7.37 -3.33 -6.66
CA ASP A 84 -8.24 -2.41 -5.95
C ASP A 84 -8.10 -1.00 -6.53
N THR A 85 -6.89 -0.47 -6.50
CA THR A 85 -6.62 0.91 -6.89
C THR A 85 -5.37 1.03 -7.74
N VAL A 86 -5.37 2.02 -8.65
CA VAL A 86 -4.22 2.40 -9.47
C VAL A 86 -3.81 3.82 -9.09
N PHE A 87 -2.57 4.00 -8.65
CA PHE A 87 -2.05 5.31 -8.25
C PHE A 87 -0.98 5.82 -9.21
N PRO A 88 -0.90 7.12 -9.49
CA PRO A 88 0.28 7.70 -10.13
C PRO A 88 1.48 7.45 -9.21
N GLY A 89 2.25 6.41 -9.52
CA GLY A 89 3.29 5.88 -8.65
C GLY A 89 4.49 6.82 -8.53
N VAL A 90 5.31 6.60 -7.51
CA VAL A 90 6.55 7.39 -7.26
C VAL A 90 7.74 6.97 -8.15
N GLU A 91 7.46 6.31 -9.29
CA GLU A 91 8.45 5.75 -10.21
C GLU A 91 9.56 4.92 -9.53
N GLN A 92 9.16 3.96 -8.69
CA GLN A 92 10.12 3.11 -7.94
C GLN A 92 10.96 2.20 -8.84
N VAL A 93 10.50 1.95 -10.06
CA VAL A 93 11.19 1.12 -11.05
C VAL A 93 11.62 2.00 -12.22
N ARG A 94 12.93 2.11 -12.47
CA ARG A 94 13.50 2.95 -13.52
C ARG A 94 14.06 2.14 -14.67
N GLY A 95 13.84 2.65 -15.88
CA GLY A 95 14.40 2.11 -17.12
C GLY A 95 13.38 2.13 -18.24
N LYS A 96 13.64 1.36 -19.29
CA LYS A 96 12.77 1.31 -20.46
C LYS A 96 11.45 0.63 -20.09
N ARG A 97 10.35 1.27 -20.47
CA ARG A 97 9.02 0.67 -20.36
C ARG A 97 8.95 -0.63 -21.20
N PRO A 98 8.41 -1.73 -20.66
CA PRO A 98 8.20 -2.95 -21.42
C PRO A 98 7.25 -2.75 -22.61
N SER A 99 7.38 -3.61 -23.62
CA SER A 99 6.56 -3.59 -24.83
C SER A 99 5.08 -3.69 -24.49
N ARG A 100 4.23 -2.95 -25.21
CA ARG A 100 2.76 -3.02 -25.04
C ARG A 100 2.13 -4.27 -25.67
N TYR A 101 2.91 -5.01 -26.45
CA TYR A 101 2.44 -6.19 -27.20
C TYR A 101 2.67 -7.51 -26.43
N THR A 102 3.14 -7.46 -25.19
CA THR A 102 3.33 -8.65 -24.36
C THR A 102 2.12 -8.86 -23.46
N GLN A 103 1.69 -10.11 -23.32
CA GLN A 103 0.63 -10.48 -22.37
C GLN A 103 1.12 -10.53 -20.91
N THR A 104 2.40 -10.23 -20.69
CA THR A 104 3.08 -10.27 -19.41
C THR A 104 3.77 -8.92 -19.16
N LEU A 105 3.62 -8.41 -17.95
CA LEU A 105 4.31 -7.22 -17.47
C LEU A 105 5.28 -7.62 -16.36
N ALA A 106 6.58 -7.54 -16.64
CA ALA A 106 7.61 -7.82 -15.64
C ALA A 106 7.85 -6.61 -14.75
N GLY A 107 7.83 -6.82 -13.43
CA GLY A 107 8.02 -5.78 -12.44
C GLY A 107 8.38 -6.36 -11.08
N TYR A 108 7.90 -5.71 -10.03
CA TYR A 108 8.13 -6.13 -8.65
C TYR A 108 6.83 -6.10 -7.87
N MET A 109 6.55 -7.16 -7.14
CA MET A 109 5.46 -7.22 -6.17
C MET A 109 6.02 -7.05 -4.77
N THR A 110 5.42 -6.17 -3.98
CA THR A 110 5.82 -5.86 -2.61
C THR A 110 4.62 -6.07 -1.70
N LEU A 111 4.78 -6.88 -0.65
CA LEU A 111 3.79 -6.95 0.43
C LEU A 111 3.92 -5.68 1.29
N ILE A 112 2.94 -4.78 1.25
CA ILE A 112 2.96 -3.55 2.06
C ILE A 112 2.47 -3.83 3.47
N GLY A 113 1.46 -4.68 3.61
CA GLY A 113 0.87 -5.06 4.89
C GLY A 113 0.06 -6.35 4.77
N PRO A 114 -0.61 -6.77 5.87
CA PRO A 114 -1.38 -8.01 5.89
C PRO A 114 -2.54 -8.03 4.89
N ASP A 115 -2.99 -6.88 4.38
CA ASP A 115 -4.12 -6.73 3.46
C ASP A 115 -3.80 -5.87 2.23
N THR A 116 -2.51 -5.63 1.94
CA THR A 116 -2.11 -4.76 0.84
C THR A 116 -0.83 -5.26 0.16
N ALA A 117 -0.87 -5.38 -1.16
CA ALA A 117 0.30 -5.63 -2.00
C ALA A 117 0.34 -4.64 -3.15
N ASN A 118 1.53 -4.13 -3.47
CA ASN A 118 1.73 -3.22 -4.58
C ASN A 118 2.58 -3.89 -5.66
N PHE A 119 2.19 -3.68 -6.91
CA PHE A 119 3.00 -4.01 -8.07
C PHE A 119 3.50 -2.75 -8.77
N ASP A 120 4.81 -2.73 -9.03
CA ASP A 120 5.50 -1.62 -9.68
C ASP A 120 6.28 -2.11 -10.91
N ALA A 121 6.21 -1.35 -11.99
CA ALA A 121 6.95 -1.61 -13.23
C ALA A 121 7.39 -0.29 -13.90
N ALA A 122 8.43 -0.35 -14.72
CA ALA A 122 9.01 0.84 -15.32
C ALA A 122 8.00 1.60 -16.21
N GLY A 123 7.82 2.89 -15.94
CA GLY A 123 6.90 3.76 -16.67
C GLY A 123 5.44 3.37 -16.54
N MET A 124 5.06 2.67 -15.46
CA MET A 124 3.70 2.28 -15.12
C MET A 124 3.27 2.93 -13.79
N PRO A 125 1.97 3.23 -13.61
CA PRO A 125 1.44 3.52 -12.29
C PRO A 125 1.61 2.33 -11.34
N THR A 126 1.62 2.59 -10.03
CA THR A 126 1.59 1.53 -9.03
C THR A 126 0.21 0.90 -9.02
N LEU A 127 0.16 -0.42 -9.08
CA LEU A 127 -1.08 -1.20 -9.00
C LEU A 127 -1.19 -1.75 -7.57
N GLN A 128 -2.19 -1.30 -6.82
CA GLN A 128 -2.44 -1.79 -5.47
C GLN A 128 -3.50 -2.89 -5.50
N PHE A 129 -3.24 -3.95 -4.74
CA PHE A 129 -4.11 -5.09 -4.60
C PHE A 129 -4.47 -5.34 -3.14
N VAL A 130 -5.69 -5.85 -2.94
CA VAL A 130 -6.22 -6.30 -1.66
C VAL A 130 -6.54 -7.81 -1.71
N PRO A 131 -6.69 -8.51 -0.58
CA PRO A 131 -7.02 -9.93 -0.57
C PRO A 131 -8.30 -10.22 -1.34
N ALA A 132 -8.23 -11.23 -2.22
CA ALA A 132 -9.40 -11.72 -2.90
C ALA A 132 -10.32 -12.46 -1.92
N ARG A 133 -11.61 -12.12 -1.89
CA ARG A 133 -12.61 -12.83 -1.07
C ARG A 133 -13.00 -14.19 -1.63
N LYS A 134 -12.72 -14.43 -2.91
CA LYS A 134 -13.01 -15.67 -3.65
C LYS A 134 -11.88 -15.96 -4.62
N ASN A 135 -11.73 -17.21 -5.01
CA ASN A 135 -10.83 -17.56 -6.11
C ASN A 135 -11.29 -16.87 -7.39
N PRO A 136 -10.36 -16.42 -8.24
CA PRO A 136 -10.72 -15.86 -9.53
C PRO A 136 -11.41 -16.92 -10.37
N PRO A 137 -12.48 -16.57 -11.13
CA PRO A 137 -12.83 -17.38 -12.29
C PRO A 137 -11.57 -17.43 -13.16
N GLY A 138 -11.26 -18.60 -13.74
CA GLY A 138 -10.14 -18.70 -14.67
C GLY A 138 -10.21 -17.62 -15.74
N CYS A 139 -9.09 -17.35 -16.40
CA CYS A 139 -9.16 -16.61 -17.64
C CYS A 139 -9.97 -17.44 -18.65
N GLU A 140 -11.19 -16.98 -18.95
CA GLU A 140 -12.00 -17.47 -20.08
C GLU A 140 -11.57 -16.77 -21.37
#